data_AF-A0A933HYG5-F1
#
_entry.id   AF-A0A933HYG5-F1
#
_cell.length_a   1.000
_cell.length_b   1.000
_cell.length_c   1.000
_cell.angle_alpha   90.00
_cell.angle_beta   90.00
_cell.angle_gamma   90.00
#
_symmetry.space_group_name_H-M   'P 1'
#
loop_
_entity.id
_entity.type
_entity.pdbx_description
1 polymer ?
#
loop_
_entity_poly.entity_id
_entity_poly.type
_entity_poly.pdbx_seq_one_letter_code
_entity_poly.pdbx_strand_id
1 'polypeptide(L)'
;MTLPGQPTPFQRASGTWPSSILEGQGLRPRPRPAFCLALGLALAAVPAGAVRPITPPAPEFPPGRVWVNAKPLSMRLLRGKKAVLVAFINPGSVNSLRTLSVLREWWERYALEGLMVIGVQSPDYEFQKDPLVLQKSAKRLAIQFPLVLDNDRSIWKSYAVEGWPALFLVDHRGRIVYDRLGEGSYAEFEGEIIAAAERAGYKPSRSFAPLEDPPAIDCGTASETIFAGSARGKVKQIEDLMRYRNTVFVNTREGEAVYQGEWAVESDAMALSKDNKGRSFQVSFVYHGARAAALISPGRRAQRFYVLQDEHWIKPEAAGNDIRFDEESESFVSVDDPGVYDLVRNPTDDPHELIIIPAKAGARIYEISVSDRCLSVGL
;
A
#
# COMPACT_ATOMS: atom_id res chain seq x y z
N MET A 1 38.69 -37.81 9.46
CA MET A 1 38.13 -38.46 8.25
C MET A 1 36.61 -38.42 8.35
N THR A 2 35.97 -38.11 7.21
CA THR A 2 34.55 -38.25 6.84
C THR A 2 33.47 -37.40 7.52
N LEU A 3 33.12 -36.27 6.85
CA LEU A 3 31.74 -35.96 6.39
C LEU A 3 31.47 -36.78 5.09
N PRO A 4 30.25 -36.89 4.48
CA PRO A 4 29.08 -35.98 4.56
C PRO A 4 27.67 -36.64 4.51
N GLY A 5 26.61 -35.84 4.61
CA GLY A 5 25.22 -36.21 4.27
C GLY A 5 24.19 -35.16 4.71
N GLN A 6 23.72 -34.34 3.77
CA GLN A 6 22.88 -33.14 3.97
C GLN A 6 21.36 -33.45 3.71
N PRO A 7 20.41 -32.49 3.62
CA PRO A 7 19.32 -32.26 4.59
C PRO A 7 17.89 -32.34 3.98
N THR A 8 16.83 -32.04 4.77
CA THR A 8 15.49 -31.58 4.31
C THR A 8 14.62 -31.15 5.53
N PRO A 9 13.52 -30.37 5.40
CA PRO A 9 13.60 -28.90 5.30
C PRO A 9 12.66 -28.15 6.27
N PHE A 10 12.84 -26.83 6.33
CA PHE A 10 11.78 -25.81 6.43
C PHE A 10 11.03 -25.56 7.76
N GLN A 11 11.10 -24.32 8.26
CA GLN A 11 9.96 -23.58 8.81
C GLN A 11 10.11 -22.07 8.55
N ARG A 12 9.28 -21.55 7.64
CA ARG A 12 8.98 -20.11 7.41
C ARG A 12 8.33 -19.56 8.68
N ALA A 13 8.65 -18.33 9.05
CA ALA A 13 7.75 -17.54 9.88
C ALA A 13 6.51 -17.22 9.03
N SER A 14 5.37 -17.80 9.38
CA SER A 14 4.08 -17.56 8.74
C SER A 14 3.48 -16.28 9.30
N GLY A 15 3.68 -15.17 8.59
CA GLY A 15 2.68 -14.12 8.51
C GLY A 15 1.66 -14.57 7.48
N THR A 16 0.42 -14.85 7.90
CA THR A 16 -0.65 -15.24 6.99
C THR A 16 -1.13 -14.03 6.22
N TRP A 17 -0.79 -13.97 4.93
CA TRP A 17 -1.50 -13.15 3.95
C TRP A 17 -2.88 -13.78 3.67
N PRO A 18 -3.95 -12.98 3.46
CA PRO A 18 -5.22 -13.52 2.96
C PRO A 18 -4.98 -14.23 1.61
N SER A 19 -5.46 -15.47 1.52
CA SER A 19 -5.22 -16.36 0.39
C SER A 19 -6.16 -16.03 -0.77
N SER A 20 -5.79 -15.09 -1.64
CA SER A 20 -6.55 -14.84 -2.88
C SER A 20 -5.70 -14.31 -4.04
N ILE A 21 -4.41 -14.67 -4.08
CA ILE A 21 -3.60 -14.58 -5.30
C ILE A 21 -2.89 -15.92 -5.44
N LEU A 22 -3.44 -16.79 -6.28
CA LEU A 22 -2.86 -17.94 -6.99
C LEU A 22 -3.97 -18.98 -7.26
N GLU A 23 -3.84 -19.69 -8.39
CA GLU A 23 -4.64 -20.85 -8.82
C GLU A 23 -5.91 -20.60 -9.67
N GLY A 24 -5.66 -20.14 -10.89
CA GLY A 24 -6.34 -20.72 -12.06
C GLY A 24 -5.63 -22.02 -12.48
N GLN A 25 -6.20 -23.16 -12.12
CA GLN A 25 -6.22 -24.41 -12.90
C GLN A 25 -7.00 -25.48 -12.13
N GLY A 26 -8.11 -25.93 -12.72
CA GLY A 26 -9.07 -26.82 -12.07
C GLY A 26 -8.61 -28.26 -11.99
N LEU A 27 -8.69 -28.84 -10.79
CA LEU A 27 -8.81 -30.28 -10.53
C LEU A 27 -9.60 -30.45 -9.21
N ARG A 28 -10.74 -31.16 -9.25
CA ARG A 28 -11.64 -31.37 -8.11
C ARG A 28 -11.07 -32.37 -7.09
N PRO A 29 -11.22 -32.18 -5.77
CA PRO A 29 -11.02 -33.24 -4.79
C PRO A 29 -12.33 -33.76 -4.16
N ARG A 30 -12.35 -35.07 -3.86
CA ARG A 30 -13.40 -35.78 -3.09
C ARG A 30 -13.08 -35.72 -1.57
N PRO A 31 -14.08 -35.86 -0.66
CA PRO A 31 -13.88 -35.60 0.76
C PRO A 31 -13.36 -36.83 1.53
N ARG A 32 -12.48 -36.61 2.50
CA ARG A 32 -12.21 -37.52 3.63
C ARG A 32 -11.95 -36.74 4.93
N PRO A 33 -12.25 -37.33 6.10
CA PRO A 33 -12.63 -36.60 7.31
C PRO A 33 -11.46 -36.12 8.16
N ALA A 34 -11.75 -35.10 8.96
CA ALA A 34 -10.86 -34.37 9.84
C ALA A 34 -10.33 -35.20 11.02
N PHE A 35 -9.06 -34.98 11.37
CA PHE A 35 -8.53 -35.24 12.71
C PHE A 35 -7.79 -33.98 13.17
N CYS A 36 -8.44 -33.22 14.05
CA CYS A 36 -7.86 -32.04 14.68
C CYS A 36 -6.90 -32.46 15.80
N LEU A 37 -5.64 -32.07 15.68
CA LEU A 37 -4.69 -32.04 16.80
C LEU A 37 -4.20 -30.60 16.91
N ALA A 38 -4.81 -29.85 17.82
CA ALA A 38 -4.44 -28.48 18.14
C ALA A 38 -3.18 -28.50 19.01
N LEU A 39 -2.02 -28.16 18.42
CA LEU A 39 -0.84 -27.76 19.18
C LEU A 39 -0.85 -26.23 19.26
N GLY A 40 -1.23 -25.70 20.42
CA GLY A 40 -1.14 -24.27 20.71
C GLY A 40 0.32 -23.84 20.83
N LEU A 41 0.85 -23.21 19.78
CA LEU A 41 2.11 -22.47 19.84
C LEU A 41 1.78 -21.02 20.22
N ALA A 42 2.06 -20.66 21.47
CA ALA A 42 2.08 -19.27 21.89
C ALA A 42 3.18 -18.53 21.10
N LEU A 43 2.79 -17.55 20.27
CA LEU A 43 3.73 -16.60 19.67
C LEU A 43 4.28 -15.72 20.80
N ALA A 44 5.44 -16.10 21.34
CA ALA A 44 6.23 -15.18 22.15
C ALA A 44 6.87 -14.15 21.21
N ALA A 45 6.65 -12.87 21.49
CA ALA A 45 7.41 -11.78 20.87
C ALA A 45 8.90 -12.04 21.11
N VAL A 46 9.67 -12.05 20.02
CA VAL A 46 11.12 -12.17 20.11
C VAL A 46 11.63 -10.85 20.71
N PRO A 47 12.42 -10.85 21.79
CA PRO A 47 12.91 -9.61 22.36
C PRO A 47 13.80 -8.87 21.36
N ALA A 48 13.68 -7.54 21.30
CA ALA A 48 14.60 -6.68 20.56
C ALA A 48 16.06 -7.03 20.91
N GLY A 49 16.89 -7.27 19.90
CA GLY A 49 18.27 -7.73 20.05
C GLY A 49 18.48 -9.25 20.00
N ALA A 50 17.45 -10.07 19.82
CA ALA A 50 17.64 -11.50 19.57
C ALA A 50 18.40 -11.74 18.25
N VAL A 51 19.46 -12.53 18.31
CA VAL A 51 20.31 -12.81 17.14
C VAL A 51 19.52 -13.68 16.17
N ARG A 52 19.16 -13.11 15.01
CA ARG A 52 18.65 -13.91 13.88
C ARG A 52 19.68 -14.98 13.51
N PRO A 53 19.31 -16.27 13.51
CA PRO A 53 20.26 -17.37 13.29
C PRO A 53 20.84 -17.35 11.87
N ILE A 54 20.16 -16.72 10.91
CA ILE A 54 20.64 -16.53 9.54
C ILE A 54 20.54 -15.04 9.18
N THR A 55 21.67 -14.45 8.82
CA THR A 55 21.76 -13.07 8.31
C THR A 55 22.32 -13.09 6.89
N PRO A 56 21.49 -13.26 5.86
CA PRO A 56 21.96 -13.34 4.48
C PRO A 56 22.56 -11.98 4.05
N PRO A 57 23.50 -11.97 3.09
CA PRO A 57 23.93 -10.71 2.49
C PRO A 57 22.73 -10.02 1.82
N ALA A 58 22.64 -8.70 1.95
CA ALA A 58 21.62 -7.92 1.28
C ALA A 58 21.84 -7.99 -0.25
N PRO A 59 20.81 -8.34 -1.05
CA PRO A 59 20.90 -8.26 -2.50
C PRO A 59 21.28 -6.85 -2.98
N GLU A 60 22.05 -6.79 -4.06
CA GLU A 60 22.56 -5.54 -4.64
C GLU A 60 21.50 -4.85 -5.52
N PHE A 61 21.59 -3.52 -5.65
CA PHE A 61 20.81 -2.76 -6.61
C PHE A 61 21.44 -2.90 -8.01
N PRO A 62 20.71 -3.39 -9.03
CA PRO A 62 21.26 -3.52 -10.37
C PRO A 62 21.77 -2.18 -10.93
N PRO A 63 22.84 -2.18 -11.74
CA PRO A 63 23.31 -0.95 -12.38
C PRO A 63 22.27 -0.41 -13.38
N GLY A 64 22.34 0.89 -13.68
CA GLY A 64 21.46 1.52 -14.68
C GLY A 64 20.04 1.84 -14.20
N ARG A 65 19.74 1.61 -12.92
CA ARG A 65 18.45 2.01 -12.32
C ARG A 65 18.29 3.53 -12.29
N VAL A 66 17.04 3.98 -12.40
CA VAL A 66 16.68 5.38 -12.20
C VAL A 66 16.50 5.64 -10.71
N TRP A 67 17.09 6.74 -10.24
CA TRP A 67 17.03 7.17 -8.85
C TRP A 67 16.39 8.55 -8.76
N VAL A 68 15.60 8.75 -7.71
CA VAL A 68 15.05 10.04 -7.28
C VAL A 68 15.69 10.38 -5.93
N ASN A 69 15.98 11.67 -5.70
CA ASN A 69 16.67 12.19 -4.52
C ASN A 69 18.12 11.69 -4.30
N ALA A 70 18.69 10.93 -5.24
CA ALA A 70 20.07 10.46 -5.14
C ALA A 70 20.67 10.17 -6.52
N LYS A 71 22.00 10.14 -6.56
CA LYS A 71 22.73 9.40 -7.61
C LYS A 71 22.64 7.90 -7.33
N PRO A 72 22.91 7.02 -8.32
CA PRO A 72 22.87 5.58 -8.11
C PRO A 72 23.71 5.14 -6.91
N LEU A 73 23.07 4.41 -5.98
CA LEU A 73 23.69 3.80 -4.81
C LEU A 73 23.92 2.30 -5.05
N SER A 74 24.80 1.71 -4.24
CA SER A 74 24.99 0.26 -4.16
C SER A 74 25.24 -0.15 -2.71
N MET A 75 24.83 -1.36 -2.35
CA MET A 75 25.12 -1.96 -1.05
C MET A 75 26.62 -2.00 -0.78
N ARG A 76 27.44 -2.25 -1.82
CA ARG A 76 28.90 -2.16 -1.72
C ARG A 76 29.40 -0.79 -1.27
N LEU A 77 28.81 0.31 -1.75
CA LEU A 77 29.22 1.67 -1.37
C LEU A 77 28.80 2.06 0.06
N LEU A 78 27.76 1.42 0.58
CA LEU A 78 27.18 1.69 1.91
C LEU A 78 27.80 0.82 3.01
N ARG A 79 28.36 -0.34 2.65
CA ARG A 79 29.06 -1.23 3.57
C ARG A 79 30.18 -0.50 4.31
N GLY A 80 30.26 -0.76 5.61
CA GLY A 80 31.21 -0.19 6.55
C GLY A 80 30.88 1.24 6.99
N LYS A 81 29.80 1.85 6.47
CA LYS A 81 29.47 3.26 6.75
C LYS A 81 28.25 3.42 7.64
N LYS A 82 27.12 2.80 7.28
CA LYS A 82 25.81 3.01 7.92
C LYS A 82 25.00 1.72 7.93
N ALA A 83 24.04 1.60 8.84
CA ALA A 83 22.93 0.68 8.65
C ALA A 83 22.05 1.18 7.49
N VAL A 84 21.44 0.27 6.74
CA VAL A 84 20.59 0.60 5.59
C VAL A 84 19.20 0.01 5.80
N LEU A 85 18.18 0.84 5.78
CA LEU A 85 16.79 0.42 5.71
C LEU A 85 16.35 0.40 4.25
N VAL A 86 16.13 -0.79 3.70
CA VAL A 86 15.53 -0.97 2.37
C VAL A 86 14.03 -1.11 2.55
N ALA A 87 13.28 -0.10 2.10
CA ALA A 87 11.84 -0.04 2.23
C ALA A 87 11.16 -0.20 0.87
N PHE A 88 10.52 -1.34 0.64
CA PHE A 88 9.67 -1.54 -0.53
C PHE A 88 8.36 -0.82 -0.31
N ILE A 89 8.11 0.19 -1.14
CA ILE A 89 6.95 1.08 -1.03
C ILE A 89 6.31 1.30 -2.40
N ASN A 90 5.02 1.59 -2.40
CA ASN A 90 4.33 2.08 -3.57
C ASN A 90 3.54 3.36 -3.21
N PRO A 91 3.95 4.55 -3.68
CA PRO A 91 3.22 5.80 -3.42
C PRO A 91 1.75 5.83 -3.89
N GLY A 92 1.32 4.85 -4.69
CA GLY A 92 -0.08 4.64 -5.07
C GLY A 92 -0.84 3.64 -4.19
N SER A 93 -0.28 3.19 -3.07
CA SER A 93 -0.92 2.25 -2.13
C SER A 93 -1.12 2.92 -0.77
N VAL A 94 -2.34 2.85 -0.24
CA VAL A 94 -2.70 3.37 1.10
C VAL A 94 -1.77 2.82 2.19
N ASN A 95 -1.42 1.53 2.12
CA ASN A 95 -0.59 0.87 3.12
C ASN A 95 0.83 1.46 3.16
N SER A 96 1.37 1.74 1.97
CA SER A 96 2.66 2.42 1.86
C SER A 96 2.60 3.86 2.35
N LEU A 97 1.50 4.58 2.09
CA LEU A 97 1.35 5.97 2.55
C LEU A 97 1.36 6.07 4.08
N ARG A 98 0.71 5.14 4.79
CA ARG A 98 0.78 5.09 6.26
C ARG A 98 2.20 4.86 6.75
N THR A 99 2.89 3.87 6.19
CA THR A 99 4.29 3.57 6.57
C THR A 99 5.27 4.67 6.15
N LEU A 100 4.98 5.43 5.09
CA LEU A 100 5.84 6.53 4.63
C LEU A 100 5.99 7.63 5.68
N SER A 101 4.97 7.89 6.50
CA SER A 101 5.07 8.84 7.62
C SER A 101 6.15 8.43 8.62
N VAL A 102 6.18 7.15 9.00
CA VAL A 102 7.19 6.55 9.88
C VAL A 102 8.58 6.57 9.23
N LEU A 103 8.68 6.21 7.96
CA LEU A 103 9.96 6.23 7.24
C LEU A 103 10.57 7.63 7.14
N ARG A 104 9.73 8.66 6.95
CA ARG A 104 10.16 10.07 6.95
C ARG A 104 10.69 10.47 8.32
N GLU A 105 9.97 10.12 9.37
CA GLU A 105 10.38 10.43 10.75
C GLU A 105 11.70 9.72 11.12
N TRP A 106 11.86 8.43 10.80
CA TRP A 106 13.14 7.72 11.02
C TRP A 106 14.28 8.31 10.18
N TRP A 107 14.01 8.75 8.95
CA TRP A 107 15.01 9.46 8.16
C TRP A 107 15.43 10.76 8.84
N GLU A 108 14.48 11.57 9.32
CA GLU A 108 14.77 12.82 10.03
C GLU A 108 15.54 12.58 11.34
N ARG A 109 15.17 11.58 12.13
CA ARG A 109 15.83 11.22 13.39
C ARG A 109 17.23 10.66 13.21
N TYR A 110 17.40 9.75 12.24
CA TYR A 110 18.57 8.84 12.23
C TYR A 110 19.47 8.95 11.00
N ALA A 111 19.14 9.74 9.97
CA ALA A 111 19.98 9.85 8.77
C ALA A 111 21.41 10.33 9.08
N LEU A 112 21.56 11.22 10.06
CA LEU A 112 22.85 11.71 10.54
C LEU A 112 23.46 10.82 11.64
N GLU A 113 22.66 9.93 12.22
CA GLU A 113 23.01 9.04 13.35
C GLU A 113 23.36 7.61 12.87
N GLY A 114 23.73 7.44 11.59
CA GLY A 114 24.19 6.15 11.07
C GLY A 114 23.14 5.31 10.35
N LEU A 115 21.95 5.84 10.05
CA LEU A 115 20.96 5.20 9.18
C LEU A 115 21.00 5.77 7.75
N MET A 116 20.76 4.91 6.77
CA MET A 116 20.42 5.28 5.39
C MET A 116 19.08 4.62 5.04
N VAL A 117 18.05 5.41 4.75
CA VAL A 117 16.78 4.88 4.24
C VAL A 117 16.83 4.88 2.71
N ILE A 118 16.47 3.77 2.07
CA ILE A 118 16.35 3.64 0.62
C ILE A 118 14.96 3.06 0.33
N GLY A 119 14.12 3.85 -0.34
CA GLY A 119 12.85 3.35 -0.84
C GLY A 119 13.04 2.64 -2.17
N VAL A 120 12.54 1.40 -2.29
CA VAL A 120 12.41 0.70 -3.56
C VAL A 120 10.97 0.86 -4.01
N GLN A 121 10.76 1.67 -5.05
CA GLN A 121 9.47 1.74 -5.70
C GLN A 121 9.38 0.56 -6.69
N SER A 122 8.46 -0.35 -6.43
CA SER A 122 8.08 -1.39 -7.39
C SER A 122 6.67 -1.07 -7.93
N PRO A 123 6.49 -0.85 -9.25
CA PRO A 123 5.19 -0.43 -9.80
C PRO A 123 4.12 -1.52 -9.70
N ASP A 124 2.89 -1.11 -9.40
CA ASP A 124 1.67 -1.94 -9.56
C ASP A 124 0.86 -1.56 -10.81
N TYR A 125 1.02 -0.32 -11.27
CA TYR A 125 0.33 0.22 -12.44
C TYR A 125 1.32 0.78 -13.47
N GLU A 126 0.98 0.74 -14.76
CA GLU A 126 1.87 1.21 -15.83
C GLU A 126 2.32 2.67 -15.67
N PHE A 127 1.42 3.57 -15.23
CA PHE A 127 1.77 4.99 -15.03
C PHE A 127 2.84 5.18 -13.94
N GLN A 128 2.99 4.24 -13.01
CA GLN A 128 3.98 4.31 -11.94
C GLN A 128 5.39 3.98 -12.42
N LYS A 129 5.54 3.41 -13.63
CA LYS A 129 6.85 3.14 -14.25
C LYS A 129 7.56 4.40 -14.77
N ASP A 130 6.87 5.54 -14.82
CA ASP A 130 7.44 6.81 -15.24
C ASP A 130 8.21 7.47 -14.08
N PRO A 131 9.54 7.72 -14.23
CA PRO A 131 10.32 8.44 -13.23
C PRO A 131 9.77 9.82 -12.84
N LEU A 132 9.10 10.52 -13.76
CA LEU A 132 8.51 11.83 -13.48
C LEU A 132 7.31 11.72 -12.54
N VAL A 133 6.53 10.64 -12.66
CA VAL A 133 5.43 10.34 -11.72
C VAL A 133 5.99 10.06 -10.34
N LEU A 134 7.08 9.26 -10.23
CA LEU A 134 7.74 9.00 -8.96
C LEU A 134 8.31 10.30 -8.35
N GLN A 135 8.96 11.15 -9.17
CA GLN A 135 9.51 12.42 -8.71
C GLN A 135 8.43 13.37 -8.17
N LYS A 136 7.31 13.51 -8.88
CA LYS A 136 6.16 14.31 -8.43
C LYS A 136 5.56 13.75 -7.15
N SER A 137 5.42 12.43 -7.05
CA SER A 137 4.92 11.76 -5.84
C SER A 137 5.85 11.99 -4.66
N ALA A 138 7.16 11.85 -4.85
CA ALA A 138 8.16 12.13 -3.82
C ALA A 138 8.07 13.57 -3.32
N LYS A 139 7.89 14.55 -4.22
CA LYS A 139 7.69 15.95 -3.85
C LYS A 139 6.39 16.17 -3.07
N ARG A 140 5.27 15.64 -3.57
CA ARG A 140 3.94 15.78 -2.94
C ARG A 140 3.90 15.18 -1.55
N LEU A 141 4.53 14.01 -1.37
CA LEU A 141 4.55 13.26 -0.12
C LEU A 141 5.73 13.63 0.80
N ALA A 142 6.49 14.68 0.44
CA ALA A 142 7.69 15.14 1.14
C ALA A 142 8.71 14.02 1.46
N ILE A 143 8.89 13.08 0.52
CA ILE A 143 9.90 12.02 0.62
C ILE A 143 11.26 12.63 0.29
N GLN A 144 12.15 12.66 1.28
CA GLN A 144 13.50 13.22 1.14
C GLN A 144 14.59 12.15 0.94
N PHE A 145 14.36 10.93 1.42
CA PHE A 145 15.31 9.84 1.29
C PHE A 145 15.42 9.34 -0.16
N PRO A 146 16.54 8.70 -0.55
CA PRO A 146 16.73 8.10 -1.86
C PRO A 146 15.63 7.12 -2.25
N LEU A 147 15.14 7.22 -3.48
CA LEU A 147 14.22 6.26 -4.08
C LEU A 147 14.83 5.64 -5.33
N VAL A 148 14.71 4.32 -5.49
CA VAL A 148 15.07 3.60 -6.71
C VAL A 148 13.82 3.03 -7.37
N LEU A 149 13.75 3.17 -8.69
CA LEU A 149 12.63 2.66 -9.49
C LEU A 149 12.93 1.24 -10.00
N ASP A 150 12.10 0.28 -9.61
CA ASP A 150 12.22 -1.17 -9.87
C ASP A 150 11.17 -1.66 -10.87
N ASN A 151 11.16 -1.08 -12.07
CA ASN A 151 10.14 -1.32 -13.10
C ASN A 151 9.97 -2.79 -13.55
N ASP A 152 11.03 -3.60 -13.45
CA ASP A 152 11.02 -5.02 -13.81
C ASP A 152 10.83 -5.96 -12.60
N ARG A 153 10.60 -5.38 -11.41
CA ARG A 153 10.49 -6.08 -10.12
C ARG A 153 11.69 -6.98 -9.82
N SER A 154 12.88 -6.66 -10.31
CA SER A 154 14.07 -7.50 -10.09
C SER A 154 14.63 -7.36 -8.67
N ILE A 155 14.60 -6.15 -8.10
CA ILE A 155 14.98 -5.91 -6.69
C ILE A 155 13.92 -6.54 -5.78
N TRP A 156 12.65 -6.34 -6.09
CA TRP A 156 11.52 -6.99 -5.42
C TRP A 156 11.69 -8.51 -5.32
N LYS A 157 12.00 -9.17 -6.45
CA LYS A 157 12.22 -10.62 -6.49
C LYS A 157 13.46 -11.05 -5.72
N SER A 158 14.54 -10.26 -5.75
CA SER A 158 15.79 -10.63 -5.06
C SER A 158 15.68 -10.58 -3.54
N TYR A 159 14.79 -9.74 -3.02
CA TYR A 159 14.43 -9.69 -1.60
C TYR A 159 13.24 -10.60 -1.23
N ALA A 160 12.71 -11.38 -2.19
CA ALA A 160 11.54 -12.25 -2.01
C ALA A 160 10.33 -11.52 -1.40
N VAL A 161 10.07 -10.30 -1.86
CA VAL A 161 8.93 -9.50 -1.39
C VAL A 161 7.64 -10.02 -2.00
N GLU A 162 6.56 -10.02 -1.22
CA GLU A 162 5.24 -10.51 -1.63
C GLU A 162 4.15 -9.42 -1.57
N GLY A 163 4.39 -8.31 -0.87
CA GLY A 163 3.43 -7.20 -0.73
C GLY A 163 4.07 -5.91 -0.24
N TRP A 164 3.34 -4.81 -0.36
CA TRP A 164 3.74 -3.51 0.18
C TRP A 164 2.99 -3.18 1.48
N PRO A 165 3.64 -2.50 2.44
CA PRO A 165 5.08 -2.23 2.49
C PRO A 165 5.88 -3.47 2.91
N ALA A 166 7.18 -3.47 2.65
CA ALA A 166 8.12 -4.43 3.24
C ALA A 166 9.43 -3.74 3.59
N LEU A 167 9.91 -3.95 4.81
CA LEU A 167 11.07 -3.27 5.37
C LEU A 167 12.17 -4.28 5.67
N PHE A 168 13.39 -4.02 5.21
CA PHE A 168 14.56 -4.83 5.50
C PHE A 168 15.66 -3.95 6.10
N LEU A 169 16.11 -4.31 7.29
CA LEU A 169 17.23 -3.66 7.94
C LEU A 169 18.52 -4.41 7.64
N VAL A 170 19.48 -3.70 7.08
CA VAL A 170 20.81 -4.17 6.71
C VAL A 170 21.84 -3.54 7.64
N ASP A 171 22.67 -4.36 8.28
CA ASP A 171 23.74 -3.88 9.14
C ASP A 171 24.88 -3.22 8.35
N HIS A 172 25.83 -2.58 9.05
CA HIS A 172 27.01 -1.99 8.42
C HIS A 172 27.90 -3.01 7.69
N ARG A 173 27.73 -4.33 7.90
CA ARG A 173 28.48 -5.37 7.17
C ARG A 173 27.78 -5.76 5.87
N GLY A 174 26.59 -5.20 5.59
CA GLY A 174 25.80 -5.48 4.41
C GLY A 174 24.98 -6.76 4.52
N ARG A 175 24.60 -7.16 5.75
CA ARG A 175 23.75 -8.34 5.99
C ARG A 175 22.38 -7.93 6.49
N ILE A 176 21.35 -8.61 6.02
CA ILE A 176 19.98 -8.42 6.52
C ILE A 176 19.93 -8.96 7.95
N VAL A 177 19.65 -8.09 8.91
CA VAL A 177 19.61 -8.41 10.35
C VAL A 177 18.21 -8.35 10.92
N TYR A 178 17.28 -7.68 10.25
CA TYR A 178 15.87 -7.62 10.62
C TYR A 178 15.00 -7.38 9.38
N ASP A 179 13.74 -7.84 9.40
CA ASP A 179 12.75 -7.46 8.40
C ASP A 179 11.35 -7.45 8.98
N ARG A 180 10.46 -6.73 8.29
CA ARG A 180 9.03 -6.64 8.57
C ARG A 180 8.29 -6.62 7.24
N LEU A 181 7.42 -7.60 7.05
CA LEU A 181 6.49 -7.63 5.93
C LEU A 181 5.14 -7.05 6.40
N GLY A 182 4.58 -6.12 5.62
CA GLY A 182 3.37 -5.40 6.00
C GLY A 182 3.61 -4.23 6.96
N GLU A 183 2.52 -3.61 7.39
CA GLU A 183 2.52 -2.44 8.29
C GLU A 183 2.76 -2.82 9.76
N GLY A 184 3.12 -1.82 10.56
CA GLY A 184 3.24 -1.92 12.02
C GLY A 184 4.54 -2.51 12.54
N SER A 185 4.56 -2.83 13.85
CA SER A 185 5.76 -3.15 14.63
C SER A 185 6.80 -2.02 14.60
N TYR A 186 6.36 -0.77 14.54
CA TYR A 186 7.27 0.37 14.35
C TYR A 186 8.24 0.55 15.52
N ALA A 187 7.76 0.49 16.77
CA ALA A 187 8.61 0.65 17.96
C ALA A 187 9.70 -0.43 18.04
N GLU A 188 9.34 -1.68 17.73
CA GLU A 188 10.26 -2.81 17.67
C GLU A 188 11.31 -2.62 16.57
N PHE A 189 10.88 -2.22 15.36
CA PHE A 189 11.78 -1.99 14.24
C PHE A 189 12.74 -0.81 14.50
N GLU A 190 12.27 0.26 15.15
CA GLU A 190 13.09 1.41 15.56
C GLU A 190 14.17 0.99 16.57
N GLY A 191 13.84 0.10 17.50
CA GLY A 191 14.83 -0.52 18.40
C GLY A 191 15.94 -1.25 17.64
N GLU A 192 15.59 -2.02 16.60
CA GLU A 192 16.57 -2.70 15.74
C GLU A 192 17.42 -1.73 14.92
N ILE A 193 16.85 -0.62 14.44
CA ILE A 193 17.57 0.48 13.78
C ILE A 193 18.66 1.02 14.72
N ILE A 194 18.29 1.34 15.96
CA ILE A 194 19.22 1.87 16.97
C ILE A 194 20.32 0.85 17.25
N ALA A 195 19.96 -0.41 17.50
CA ALA A 195 20.94 -1.48 17.75
C ALA A 195 21.87 -1.73 16.54
N ALA A 196 21.39 -1.58 15.31
CA ALA A 196 22.22 -1.69 14.11
C ALA A 196 23.19 -0.50 13.95
N ALA A 197 22.74 0.72 14.29
CA ALA A 197 23.56 1.92 14.29
C ALA A 197 24.66 1.87 15.37
N GLU A 198 24.32 1.41 16.58
CA GLU A 198 25.27 1.21 17.68
C GLU A 198 26.37 0.20 17.34
N ARG A 199 25.99 -0.94 16.72
CA ARG A 199 26.96 -1.92 16.21
C ARG A 199 27.89 -1.35 15.13
N ALA A 200 27.48 -0.29 14.46
CA ALA A 200 28.29 0.44 13.47
C ALA A 200 29.13 1.58 14.10
N GLY A 201 29.07 1.74 15.43
CA GLY A 201 29.82 2.77 16.16
C GLY A 201 29.12 4.11 16.27
N TYR A 202 27.86 4.24 15.83
CA TYR A 202 27.06 5.44 16.03
C TYR A 202 26.37 5.42 17.38
N LYS A 203 26.24 6.58 18.01
CA LYS A 203 25.47 6.74 19.24
C LYS A 203 24.46 7.85 19.01
N PRO A 204 23.16 7.51 18.84
CA PRO A 204 22.11 8.50 18.70
C PRO A 204 22.24 9.60 19.75
N SER A 205 22.46 10.83 19.31
CA SER A 205 22.70 11.99 20.19
C SER A 205 21.47 12.38 21.01
N ARG A 206 20.29 12.01 20.51
CA ARG A 206 18.99 12.25 21.14
C ARG A 206 18.24 10.93 21.34
N SER A 207 17.65 10.79 22.52
CA SER A 207 16.66 9.75 22.78
C SER A 207 15.29 10.27 22.35
N PHE A 208 14.64 9.54 21.44
CA PHE A 208 13.28 9.79 21.02
C PHE A 208 12.36 8.75 21.65
N ALA A 209 11.11 9.12 21.95
CA ALA A 209 10.09 8.11 22.20
C ALA A 209 9.90 7.28 20.92
N PRO A 210 9.82 5.94 21.02
CA PRO A 210 9.56 5.11 19.86
C PRO A 210 8.28 5.51 19.14
N LEU A 211 8.26 5.33 17.83
CA LEU A 211 7.05 5.45 17.03
C LEU A 211 6.19 4.22 17.27
N GLU A 212 5.04 4.45 17.87
CA GLU A 212 4.07 3.39 18.17
C GLU A 212 3.13 3.14 17.00
N ASP A 213 2.64 1.91 16.91
CA ASP A 213 1.56 1.57 15.99
C ASP A 213 0.26 2.27 16.42
N PRO A 214 -0.64 2.61 15.48
CA PRO A 214 -1.98 3.09 15.85
C PRO A 214 -2.67 2.09 16.79
N PRO A 215 -3.37 2.56 17.83
CA PRO A 215 -4.02 1.67 18.77
C PRO A 215 -5.07 0.82 18.07
N ALA A 216 -4.93 -0.51 18.18
CA ALA A 216 -5.86 -1.47 17.58
C ALA A 216 -7.08 -1.73 18.47
N ILE A 217 -7.79 -0.68 18.86
CA ILE A 217 -8.96 -0.76 19.75
C ILE A 217 -10.21 -0.50 18.93
N ASP A 218 -11.12 -1.48 18.92
CA ASP A 218 -12.45 -1.36 18.28
C ASP A 218 -12.36 -0.92 16.80
N CYS A 219 -11.41 -1.48 16.04
CA CYS A 219 -11.14 -1.01 14.68
C CYS A 219 -12.31 -1.27 13.71
N GLY A 220 -13.00 -2.39 13.89
CA GLY A 220 -14.00 -2.90 12.93
C GLY A 220 -13.36 -3.76 11.85
N THR A 221 -14.08 -3.96 10.74
CA THR A 221 -13.60 -4.70 9.57
C THR A 221 -13.68 -3.88 8.31
N ALA A 222 -12.84 -4.20 7.33
CA ALA A 222 -12.82 -3.54 6.04
C ALA A 222 -12.81 -4.55 4.89
N SER A 223 -13.49 -4.20 3.80
CA SER A 223 -13.38 -4.92 2.54
C SER A 223 -11.96 -4.92 2.01
N GLU A 224 -11.62 -5.92 1.21
CA GLU A 224 -10.41 -5.89 0.39
C GLU A 224 -10.47 -4.73 -0.64
N THR A 225 -9.30 -4.35 -1.18
CA THR A 225 -9.20 -3.35 -2.26
C THR A 225 -10.10 -3.74 -3.44
N ILE A 226 -10.89 -2.79 -3.93
CA ILE A 226 -11.82 -3.00 -5.03
C ILE A 226 -11.25 -2.37 -6.30
N PHE A 227 -10.92 -3.21 -7.29
CA PHE A 227 -10.33 -2.76 -8.55
C PHE A 227 -11.39 -2.39 -9.59
N ALA A 228 -11.14 -1.32 -10.33
CA ALA A 228 -11.99 -0.82 -11.42
C ALA A 228 -11.57 -1.35 -12.80
N GLY A 229 -10.35 -1.87 -12.95
CA GLY A 229 -9.87 -2.46 -14.19
C GLY A 229 -10.38 -3.87 -14.44
N SER A 230 -10.49 -4.28 -15.71
CA SER A 230 -10.99 -5.61 -16.10
C SER A 230 -10.09 -6.78 -15.70
N ALA A 231 -8.79 -6.56 -15.46
CA ALA A 231 -7.85 -7.64 -15.12
C ALA A 231 -8.00 -8.14 -13.68
N ARG A 232 -8.44 -7.28 -12.74
CA ARG A 232 -8.56 -7.60 -11.31
C ARG A 232 -9.96 -7.34 -10.75
N GLY A 233 -10.73 -6.45 -11.36
CA GLY A 233 -12.01 -6.00 -10.88
C GLY A 233 -13.18 -6.88 -11.33
N LYS A 234 -14.21 -6.95 -10.48
CA LYS A 234 -15.53 -7.47 -10.84
C LYS A 234 -16.38 -6.33 -11.42
N VAL A 235 -16.04 -5.91 -12.64
CA VAL A 235 -16.62 -4.71 -13.27
C VAL A 235 -17.94 -5.04 -13.98
N LYS A 236 -18.99 -4.25 -13.73
CA LYS A 236 -20.31 -4.42 -14.36
C LYS A 236 -20.85 -3.10 -14.91
N GLN A 237 -21.32 -3.13 -16.15
CA GLN A 237 -22.08 -2.01 -16.73
C GLN A 237 -23.55 -2.13 -16.34
N ILE A 238 -24.15 -1.02 -15.92
CA ILE A 238 -25.58 -0.96 -15.62
C ILE A 238 -26.20 0.23 -16.37
N GLU A 239 -27.27 -0.05 -17.13
CA GLU A 239 -28.04 0.97 -17.84
C GLU A 239 -29.01 1.69 -16.90
N ASP A 240 -29.68 0.93 -16.02
CA ASP A 240 -30.66 1.41 -15.03
C ASP A 240 -30.20 1.05 -13.60
N LEU A 241 -29.53 2.00 -12.95
CA LEU A 241 -29.04 1.87 -11.57
C LEU A 241 -30.16 1.68 -10.56
N MET A 242 -31.32 2.31 -10.78
CA MET A 242 -32.46 2.24 -9.85
C MET A 242 -33.03 0.82 -9.83
N ARG A 243 -33.22 0.22 -11.01
CA ARG A 243 -33.62 -1.19 -11.09
C ARG A 243 -32.59 -2.11 -10.46
N TYR A 244 -31.30 -1.89 -10.72
CA TYR A 244 -30.23 -2.73 -10.16
C TYR A 244 -30.17 -2.68 -8.63
N ARG A 245 -30.28 -1.49 -8.05
CA ARG A 245 -30.32 -1.28 -6.59
C ARG A 245 -31.55 -1.94 -5.95
N ASN A 246 -32.71 -1.88 -6.61
CA ASN A 246 -33.94 -2.46 -6.09
C ASN A 246 -34.00 -3.99 -6.18
N THR A 247 -33.18 -4.64 -7.01
CA THR A 247 -33.19 -6.11 -7.17
C THR A 247 -32.14 -6.85 -6.34
N VAL A 248 -31.13 -6.14 -5.80
CA VAL A 248 -29.98 -6.77 -5.14
C VAL A 248 -29.61 -5.99 -3.88
N PHE A 249 -29.64 -6.65 -2.71
CA PHE A 249 -29.23 -6.06 -1.43
C PHE A 249 -27.75 -5.64 -1.45
N VAL A 250 -27.43 -4.46 -0.89
CA VAL A 250 -26.06 -3.87 -0.87
C VAL A 250 -25.01 -4.86 -0.36
N ASN A 251 -25.28 -5.60 0.72
CA ASN A 251 -24.32 -6.57 1.29
C ASN A 251 -23.93 -7.70 0.33
N THR A 252 -24.76 -7.99 -0.67
CA THR A 252 -24.45 -9.02 -1.69
C THR A 252 -23.62 -8.49 -2.85
N ARG A 253 -23.38 -7.18 -2.90
CA ARG A 253 -22.61 -6.46 -3.93
C ARG A 253 -21.22 -6.02 -3.46
N GLU A 254 -20.82 -6.39 -2.24
CA GLU A 254 -19.50 -6.04 -1.72
C GLU A 254 -18.38 -6.46 -2.68
N GLY A 255 -17.43 -5.56 -2.93
CA GLY A 255 -16.32 -5.80 -3.85
C GLY A 255 -16.67 -5.61 -5.33
N GLU A 256 -17.88 -5.16 -5.67
CA GLU A 256 -18.26 -4.84 -7.04
C GLU A 256 -17.89 -3.40 -7.41
N ALA A 257 -17.42 -3.23 -8.65
CA ALA A 257 -17.31 -1.93 -9.30
C ALA A 257 -18.37 -1.85 -10.40
N VAL A 258 -19.35 -0.98 -10.23
CA VAL A 258 -20.48 -0.81 -11.15
C VAL A 258 -20.40 0.55 -11.81
N TYR A 259 -20.51 0.61 -13.13
CA TYR A 259 -20.44 1.87 -13.86
C TYR A 259 -21.69 2.13 -14.70
N GLN A 260 -21.99 3.42 -14.87
CA GLN A 260 -23.00 3.94 -15.78
C GLN A 260 -22.36 4.92 -16.75
N GLY A 261 -22.84 4.90 -17.99
CA GLY A 261 -22.38 5.79 -19.04
C GLY A 261 -21.33 5.17 -19.96
N GLU A 262 -20.68 6.04 -20.74
CA GLU A 262 -19.68 5.64 -21.73
C GLU A 262 -18.27 5.67 -21.12
N TRP A 263 -17.76 4.47 -20.83
CA TRP A 263 -16.43 4.25 -20.27
C TRP A 263 -15.62 3.33 -21.17
N ALA A 264 -14.32 3.59 -21.28
CA ALA A 264 -13.38 2.60 -21.76
C ALA A 264 -12.90 1.77 -20.56
N VAL A 265 -13.27 0.49 -20.54
CA VAL A 265 -12.78 -0.45 -19.52
C VAL A 265 -11.40 -0.94 -19.96
N GLU A 266 -10.36 -0.43 -19.31
CA GLU A 266 -8.97 -0.83 -19.54
C GLU A 266 -8.62 -2.06 -18.67
N SER A 267 -7.41 -2.61 -18.82
CA SER A 267 -6.89 -3.69 -17.97
C SER A 267 -6.89 -3.28 -16.49
N ASP A 268 -6.38 -2.08 -16.22
CA ASP A 268 -6.07 -1.63 -14.86
C ASP A 268 -7.00 -0.54 -14.33
N ALA A 269 -7.84 0.04 -15.19
CA ALA A 269 -8.67 1.19 -14.83
C ALA A 269 -9.96 1.28 -15.65
N MET A 270 -10.91 2.06 -15.16
CA MET A 270 -11.95 2.66 -15.99
C MET A 270 -11.52 4.05 -16.43
N ALA A 271 -11.53 4.29 -17.74
CA ALA A 271 -11.18 5.56 -18.34
C ALA A 271 -12.41 6.27 -18.91
N LEU A 272 -12.60 7.53 -18.53
CA LEU A 272 -13.72 8.33 -19.00
C LEU A 272 -13.50 8.75 -20.47
N SER A 273 -14.40 8.34 -21.37
CA SER A 273 -14.22 8.52 -22.81
C SER A 273 -14.52 9.93 -23.32
N LYS A 274 -15.39 10.69 -22.63
CA LYS A 274 -15.80 12.05 -23.04
C LYS A 274 -16.12 12.93 -21.83
N ASP A 275 -16.20 14.25 -22.06
CA ASP A 275 -16.53 15.19 -20.99
C ASP A 275 -17.91 14.90 -20.37
N ASN A 276 -17.98 14.99 -19.05
CA ASN A 276 -19.12 14.56 -18.25
C ASN A 276 -19.87 15.76 -17.65
N LYS A 277 -20.27 16.70 -18.51
CA LYS A 277 -20.92 17.96 -18.07
C LYS A 277 -22.22 17.72 -17.30
N GLY A 278 -22.97 16.69 -17.68
CA GLY A 278 -24.20 16.30 -17.00
C GLY A 278 -24.01 15.38 -15.79
N ARG A 279 -22.76 15.04 -15.43
CA ARG A 279 -22.42 14.17 -14.29
C ARG A 279 -23.12 12.80 -14.31
N SER A 280 -23.56 12.34 -15.48
CA SER A 280 -24.27 11.07 -15.66
C SER A 280 -23.34 9.87 -15.80
N PHE A 281 -22.04 10.10 -15.97
CA PHE A 281 -21.05 9.02 -16.08
C PHE A 281 -20.34 8.84 -14.74
N GLN A 282 -20.58 7.70 -14.13
CA GLN A 282 -20.13 7.44 -12.76
C GLN A 282 -19.67 6.01 -12.59
N VAL A 283 -18.79 5.82 -11.62
CA VAL A 283 -18.41 4.52 -11.09
C VAL A 283 -18.84 4.47 -9.63
N SER A 284 -19.49 3.38 -9.24
CA SER A 284 -19.90 3.08 -7.87
C SER A 284 -19.17 1.85 -7.36
N PHE A 285 -18.79 1.88 -6.09
CA PHE A 285 -18.12 0.80 -5.38
C PHE A 285 -18.89 0.51 -4.11
N VAL A 286 -19.23 -0.77 -3.89
CA VAL A 286 -19.89 -1.19 -2.66
C VAL A 286 -18.87 -1.85 -1.74
N TYR A 287 -18.75 -1.33 -0.52
CA TYR A 287 -17.73 -1.75 0.44
C TYR A 287 -18.27 -1.74 1.86
N HIS A 288 -17.59 -2.48 2.74
CA HIS A 288 -17.70 -2.41 4.19
C HIS A 288 -16.43 -1.77 4.74
N GLY A 289 -16.54 -0.83 5.65
CA GLY A 289 -15.37 -0.16 6.24
C GLY A 289 -15.62 1.29 6.56
N ALA A 290 -14.79 1.82 7.45
CA ALA A 290 -14.95 3.18 7.93
C ALA A 290 -14.24 4.21 7.06
N ARG A 291 -13.22 3.79 6.31
CA ARG A 291 -12.36 4.70 5.54
C ARG A 291 -12.27 4.24 4.10
N ALA A 292 -12.34 5.18 3.16
CA ALA A 292 -12.15 4.89 1.75
C ALA A 292 -11.26 5.94 1.07
N ALA A 293 -10.27 5.47 0.32
CA ALA A 293 -9.42 6.28 -0.53
C ALA A 293 -9.41 5.71 -1.95
N ALA A 294 -9.24 6.57 -2.95
CA ALA A 294 -9.26 6.14 -4.36
C ALA A 294 -7.92 6.43 -5.04
N LEU A 295 -7.42 5.46 -5.81
CA LEU A 295 -6.33 5.69 -6.75
C LEU A 295 -6.93 6.19 -8.07
N ILE A 296 -6.73 7.47 -8.36
CA ILE A 296 -7.31 8.15 -9.51
C ILE A 296 -6.28 9.01 -10.24
N SER A 297 -6.50 9.28 -11.52
CA SER A 297 -5.67 10.18 -12.31
C SER A 297 -6.48 11.11 -13.21
N PRO A 298 -6.04 12.36 -13.42
CA PRO A 298 -6.85 13.38 -14.08
C PRO A 298 -6.73 13.36 -15.61
N GLY A 299 -6.05 12.35 -16.19
CA GLY A 299 -5.70 12.35 -17.60
C GLY A 299 -4.62 13.40 -17.90
N ARG A 300 -4.92 14.35 -18.79
CA ARG A 300 -3.91 15.35 -19.27
C ARG A 300 -3.81 16.61 -18.43
N ARG A 301 -4.89 17.00 -17.74
CA ARG A 301 -4.98 18.27 -17.01
C ARG A 301 -5.73 18.06 -15.72
N ALA A 302 -5.35 18.83 -14.71
CA ALA A 302 -6.06 18.86 -13.44
C ALA A 302 -7.57 19.01 -13.63
N GLN A 303 -8.34 18.23 -12.87
CA GLN A 303 -9.79 18.24 -12.93
C GLN A 303 -10.42 17.79 -11.62
N ARG A 304 -11.72 18.10 -11.46
CA ARG A 304 -12.52 17.67 -10.33
C ARG A 304 -13.05 16.26 -10.54
N PHE A 305 -13.07 15.49 -9.47
CA PHE A 305 -13.84 14.26 -9.33
C PHE A 305 -14.85 14.51 -8.24
N TYR A 306 -16.14 14.53 -8.60
CA TYR A 306 -17.21 14.62 -7.62
C TYR A 306 -17.37 13.28 -6.92
N VAL A 307 -17.69 13.32 -5.63
CA VAL A 307 -17.75 12.12 -4.78
C VAL A 307 -19.04 12.15 -4.00
N LEU A 308 -19.79 11.05 -4.04
CA LEU A 308 -20.99 10.84 -3.23
C LEU A 308 -20.82 9.55 -2.43
N GLN A 309 -21.49 9.46 -1.29
CA GLN A 309 -21.67 8.23 -0.53
C GLN A 309 -23.14 8.01 -0.29
N ASP A 310 -23.62 6.80 -0.58
CA ASP A 310 -25.01 6.41 -0.43
C ASP A 310 -25.97 7.40 -1.11
N GLU A 311 -25.61 7.83 -2.32
CA GLU A 311 -26.35 8.81 -3.14
C GLU A 311 -26.38 10.26 -2.60
N HIS A 312 -25.68 10.54 -1.51
CA HIS A 312 -25.60 11.88 -0.92
C HIS A 312 -24.19 12.47 -1.06
N TRP A 313 -24.09 13.79 -1.17
CA TRP A 313 -22.83 14.48 -1.01
C TRP A 313 -22.21 14.13 0.35
N ILE A 314 -20.90 13.91 0.37
CA ILE A 314 -20.16 13.59 1.59
C ILE A 314 -20.37 14.74 2.57
N LYS A 315 -20.71 14.44 3.82
CA LYS A 315 -20.86 15.49 4.84
C LYS A 315 -19.49 15.87 5.39
N PRO A 316 -19.29 17.11 5.90
CA PRO A 316 -18.02 17.54 6.48
C PRO A 316 -17.48 16.59 7.56
N GLU A 317 -18.37 15.97 8.34
CA GLU A 317 -17.99 15.05 9.42
C GLU A 317 -17.47 13.70 8.90
N ALA A 318 -17.84 13.32 7.68
CA ALA A 318 -17.43 12.09 7.00
C ALA A 318 -16.37 12.34 5.91
N ALA A 319 -15.92 13.58 5.74
CA ALA A 319 -15.00 13.96 4.68
C ALA A 319 -13.58 13.45 4.95
N GLY A 320 -12.98 12.78 3.96
CA GLY A 320 -11.54 12.54 3.91
C GLY A 320 -10.76 13.84 3.73
N ASN A 321 -9.45 13.77 3.96
CA ASN A 321 -8.56 14.94 3.94
C ASN A 321 -8.52 15.66 2.57
N ASP A 322 -8.80 14.95 1.47
CA ASP A 322 -8.75 15.50 0.12
C ASP A 322 -10.10 16.01 -0.38
N ILE A 323 -11.19 15.75 0.35
CA ILE A 323 -12.51 16.26 0.00
C ILE A 323 -12.60 17.77 0.23
N ARG A 324 -13.18 18.44 -0.76
CA ARG A 324 -13.51 19.86 -0.77
C ARG A 324 -14.97 20.02 -1.12
N PHE A 325 -15.50 21.18 -0.77
CA PHE A 325 -16.89 21.58 -1.04
C PHE A 325 -16.89 22.81 -1.93
N ASP A 326 -17.78 22.84 -2.92
CA ASP A 326 -18.02 24.06 -3.69
C ASP A 326 -19.11 24.93 -3.04
N GLU A 327 -19.52 25.99 -3.73
CA GLU A 327 -20.50 26.95 -3.24
C GLU A 327 -21.89 26.32 -3.00
N GLU A 328 -22.18 25.19 -3.66
CA GLU A 328 -23.42 24.44 -3.51
C GLU A 328 -23.29 23.30 -2.48
N SER A 329 -22.17 23.24 -1.76
CA SER A 329 -21.83 22.17 -0.81
C SER A 329 -21.69 20.78 -1.46
N GLU A 330 -21.39 20.73 -2.75
CA GLU A 330 -21.12 19.46 -3.43
C GLU A 330 -19.69 19.00 -3.14
N SER A 331 -19.54 17.74 -2.73
CA SER A 331 -18.23 17.17 -2.41
C SER A 331 -17.47 16.77 -3.67
N PHE A 332 -16.22 17.22 -3.76
CA PHE A 332 -15.30 16.87 -4.82
C PHE A 332 -13.85 16.78 -4.33
N VAL A 333 -13.01 16.10 -5.09
CA VAL A 333 -11.55 16.17 -4.95
C VAL A 333 -10.93 16.82 -6.19
N SER A 334 -9.96 17.71 -5.96
CA SER A 334 -9.13 18.28 -7.03
C SER A 334 -7.96 17.33 -7.31
N VAL A 335 -7.91 16.78 -8.52
CA VAL A 335 -6.88 15.81 -8.91
C VAL A 335 -5.94 16.47 -9.91
N ASP A 336 -4.71 16.71 -9.49
CA ASP A 336 -3.66 17.35 -10.31
C ASP A 336 -2.71 16.33 -10.95
N ASP A 337 -2.45 15.23 -10.25
CA ASP A 337 -1.55 14.16 -10.66
C ASP A 337 -2.13 12.79 -10.29
N PRO A 338 -1.69 11.69 -10.93
CA PRO A 338 -2.00 10.35 -10.46
C PRO A 338 -1.60 10.15 -8.99
N GLY A 339 -2.48 9.56 -8.19
CA GLY A 339 -2.24 9.33 -6.77
C GLY A 339 -3.44 8.77 -6.04
N VAL A 340 -3.21 8.41 -4.78
CA VAL A 340 -4.27 8.07 -3.83
C VAL A 340 -4.80 9.35 -3.22
N TYR A 341 -6.12 9.48 -3.16
CA TYR A 341 -6.83 10.58 -2.53
C TYR A 341 -7.76 10.03 -1.46
N ASP A 342 -7.71 10.60 -0.26
CA ASP A 342 -8.50 10.23 0.92
C ASP A 342 -9.90 10.84 0.84
N LEU A 343 -10.93 9.99 0.69
CA LEU A 343 -12.27 10.43 0.32
C LEU A 343 -13.26 10.40 1.49
N VAL A 344 -13.26 9.35 2.31
CA VAL A 344 -14.31 9.13 3.32
C VAL A 344 -13.73 8.73 4.68
N ARG A 345 -14.33 9.26 5.75
CA ARG A 345 -14.02 9.00 7.16
C ARG A 345 -15.27 8.82 8.02
N ASN A 346 -15.85 7.63 7.99
CA ASN A 346 -17.05 7.28 8.73
C ASN A 346 -16.78 6.92 10.21
N PRO A 347 -17.77 7.12 11.10
CA PRO A 347 -17.68 6.74 12.51
C PRO A 347 -17.87 5.23 12.75
N THR A 348 -18.52 4.55 11.81
CA THR A 348 -18.80 3.11 11.81
C THR A 348 -18.24 2.48 10.53
N ASP A 349 -18.14 1.17 10.51
CA ASP A 349 -17.67 0.36 9.40
C ASP A 349 -18.82 -0.23 8.56
N ASP A 350 -20.03 0.32 8.69
CA ASP A 350 -21.22 -0.15 7.98
C ASP A 350 -21.01 -0.25 6.46
N PRO A 351 -21.79 -1.08 5.74
CA PRO A 351 -21.77 -1.12 4.28
C PRO A 351 -22.18 0.21 3.65
N HIS A 352 -21.40 0.68 2.68
CA HIS A 352 -21.64 1.92 1.93
C HIS A 352 -21.45 1.74 0.41
N GLU A 353 -22.06 2.61 -0.37
CA GLU A 353 -21.82 2.77 -1.80
C GLU A 353 -21.10 4.11 -2.07
N LEU A 354 -19.82 4.04 -2.45
CA LEU A 354 -19.04 5.20 -2.88
C LEU A 354 -19.21 5.42 -4.37
N ILE A 355 -19.57 6.63 -4.78
CA ILE A 355 -19.79 7.01 -6.18
C ILE A 355 -18.77 8.09 -6.56
N ILE A 356 -18.02 7.85 -7.64
CA ILE A 356 -17.00 8.76 -8.16
C ILE A 356 -17.38 9.20 -9.58
N ILE A 357 -17.38 10.51 -9.79
CA ILE A 357 -17.87 11.16 -11.02
C ILE A 357 -16.80 12.15 -11.52
N PRO A 358 -15.93 11.75 -12.46
CA PRO A 358 -14.97 12.67 -13.07
C PRO A 358 -15.65 13.68 -13.99
N ALA A 359 -15.12 14.91 -14.05
CA ALA A 359 -15.72 15.98 -14.84
C ALA A 359 -15.35 15.96 -16.33
N LYS A 360 -14.13 15.51 -16.69
CA LYS A 360 -13.55 15.64 -18.04
C LYS A 360 -12.96 14.35 -18.56
N ALA A 361 -12.98 14.20 -19.88
CA ALA A 361 -12.42 13.04 -20.57
C ALA A 361 -10.97 12.74 -20.18
N GLY A 362 -10.59 11.46 -20.25
CA GLY A 362 -9.25 10.96 -19.95
C GLY A 362 -8.95 10.75 -18.47
N ALA A 363 -9.88 11.11 -17.58
CA ALA A 363 -9.87 10.70 -16.18
C ALA A 363 -9.81 9.17 -16.06
N ARG A 364 -9.06 8.66 -15.08
CA ARG A 364 -9.02 7.22 -14.77
C ARG A 364 -9.28 6.96 -13.31
N ILE A 365 -10.00 5.87 -13.05
CA ILE A 365 -10.22 5.30 -11.73
C ILE A 365 -9.64 3.89 -11.74
N TYR A 366 -8.65 3.63 -10.87
CA TYR A 366 -7.92 2.36 -10.84
C TYR A 366 -8.49 1.41 -9.80
N GLU A 367 -8.68 1.92 -8.58
CA GLU A 367 -9.17 1.15 -7.44
C GLU A 367 -9.71 2.08 -6.34
N ILE A 368 -10.45 1.49 -5.40
CA ILE A 368 -10.62 2.04 -4.07
C ILE A 368 -9.96 1.12 -3.04
N SER A 369 -9.23 1.72 -2.12
CA SER A 369 -8.66 1.07 -0.95
C SER A 369 -9.52 1.42 0.26
N VAL A 370 -9.91 0.40 1.02
CA VAL A 370 -10.82 0.51 2.14
C VAL A 370 -10.09 0.13 3.42
N SER A 371 -10.39 0.80 4.52
CA SER A 371 -9.80 0.49 5.82
C SER A 371 -10.77 0.69 6.97
N ASP A 372 -10.40 0.12 8.11
CA ASP A 372 -11.13 0.19 9.36
C ASP A 372 -10.95 1.56 10.05
N ARG A 373 -11.47 1.71 11.27
CA ARG A 373 -11.42 2.99 12.02
C ARG A 373 -10.03 3.35 12.54
N CYS A 374 -9.15 2.38 12.72
CA CYS A 374 -7.82 2.55 13.30
C CYS A 374 -6.79 2.97 12.24
N LEU A 375 -6.97 2.53 11.00
CA LEU A 375 -6.00 2.71 9.93
C LEU A 375 -6.32 3.93 9.05
N SER A 376 -5.99 5.13 9.53
CA SER A 376 -6.15 6.34 8.72
C SER A 376 -4.95 6.62 7.80
N VAL A 377 -5.20 7.11 6.59
CA VAL A 377 -4.13 7.71 5.78
C VAL A 377 -3.81 9.09 6.34
N GLY A 378 -2.64 9.25 6.97
CA GLY A 378 -2.08 10.56 7.29
C GLY A 378 -1.21 11.02 6.13
N LEU A 379 -1.80 11.77 5.19
CA LEU A 379 -1.07 12.39 4.07
C LEU A 379 -0.42 13.71 4.49
#